data_AF-A0A7W1LTT6-F1
#
_entry.id   AF-A0A7W1LTT6-F1
#
_cell.length_a   1.000
_cell.length_b   1.000
_cell.length_c   1.000
_cell.angle_alpha   90.00
_cell.angle_beta   90.00
_cell.angle_gamma   90.00
#
_symmetry.space_group_name_H-M   'P 1'
#
loop_
_entity.id
_entity.type
_entity.pdbx_description
1 polymer ?
#
loop_
_entity_poly.entity_id
_entity_poly.type
_entity_poly.pdbx_seq_one_letter_code
_entity_poly.pdbx_strand_id
1 'polypeptide(L)' 'DAFAPPIFNSGLAVAWVPTIELTVHVRAVPVPGPLRCVFRSRFISGGLLDEDGELWDDSGTLVAQSRQLSLYPRP' A
#
# COMPACT_ATOMS: atom_id res chain seq x y z
N ASP A 1 -0.93 6.90 1.79
CA ASP A 1 -2.34 6.54 1.59
C ASP A 1 -2.98 7.51 0.59
N ALA A 2 -2.77 7.26 -0.69
CA ALA A 2 -3.24 8.13 -1.79
C ALA A 2 -3.54 7.34 -3.08
N PHE A 3 -3.38 6.02 -3.03
CA PHE A 3 -3.59 5.10 -4.13
C PHE A 3 -4.81 4.26 -3.82
N ALA A 4 -5.50 3.78 -4.85
CA ALA A 4 -6.57 2.82 -4.66
C ALA A 4 -6.00 1.56 -3.96
N PRO A 5 -6.73 0.96 -2.99
CA PRO A 5 -6.30 -0.27 -2.34
C PRO A 5 -5.92 -1.35 -3.36
N PRO A 6 -4.76 -2.03 -3.25
CA PRO A 6 -4.27 -3.00 -4.24
C PRO A 6 -5.21 -4.17 -4.45
N ILE A 7 -6.02 -4.50 -3.43
CA ILE A 7 -7.05 -5.54 -3.50
C ILE A 7 -8.07 -5.28 -4.62
N PHE A 8 -8.24 -4.04 -5.10
CA PHE A 8 -9.12 -3.77 -6.24
C PHE A 8 -8.64 -4.43 -7.54
N ASN A 9 -7.36 -4.81 -7.63
CA ASN A 9 -6.80 -5.56 -8.76
C ASN A 9 -6.96 -7.09 -8.65
N SER A 10 -7.57 -7.59 -7.56
CA SER A 10 -7.70 -9.04 -7.31
C SER A 10 -8.92 -9.70 -7.96
N GLY A 11 -9.83 -8.92 -8.54
CA GLY A 11 -11.12 -9.41 -9.05
C GLY A 11 -12.15 -9.73 -7.96
N LEU A 12 -11.82 -9.51 -6.68
CA LEU A 12 -12.78 -9.54 -5.58
C LEU A 12 -13.70 -8.31 -5.66
N ALA A 13 -14.94 -8.45 -5.19
CA ALA A 13 -15.91 -7.36 -5.20
C ALA A 13 -15.32 -6.11 -4.53
N VAL A 14 -15.33 -4.99 -5.26
CA VAL A 14 -14.88 -3.70 -4.75
C VAL A 14 -15.77 -3.34 -3.57
N ALA A 15 -15.16 -3.29 -2.39
CA ALA A 15 -15.89 -3.07 -1.17
C ALA A 15 -15.13 -2.12 -0.25
N TRP A 16 -15.74 -1.80 0.89
CA TRP A 16 -15.14 -0.95 1.91
C TRP A 16 -13.89 -1.61 2.50
N VAL A 17 -12.74 -0.96 2.35
CA VAL A 17 -11.42 -1.42 2.83
C VAL A 17 -10.83 -0.39 3.79
N PRO A 18 -11.33 -0.27 5.03
CA PRO A 18 -10.79 0.69 5.99
C PRO A 18 -9.44 0.22 6.53
N THR A 19 -8.49 1.16 6.58
CA THR A 19 -7.19 0.97 7.23
C THR A 19 -7.36 0.84 8.74
N ILE A 20 -6.74 -0.18 9.32
CA ILE A 20 -6.65 -0.40 10.77
C ILE A 20 -5.34 0.18 11.31
N GLU A 21 -4.24 -0.11 10.63
CA GLU A 21 -2.89 0.26 11.04
C GLU A 21 -2.05 0.55 9.80
N LEU A 22 -1.16 1.54 9.91
CA LEU A 22 -0.22 1.91 8.87
C LEU A 22 1.12 2.30 9.51
N THR A 23 2.13 1.50 9.22
CA THR A 23 3.51 1.80 9.58
C THR A 23 4.24 2.31 8.35
N VAL A 24 4.93 3.44 8.49
CA VAL A 24 5.78 4.01 7.43
C VAL A 24 7.18 4.22 7.98
N HIS A 25 8.17 3.83 7.19
CA HIS A 25 9.56 4.17 7.47
C HIS A 25 10.12 5.02 6.32
N VAL A 26 10.53 6.23 6.66
CA VAL A 26 11.26 7.12 5.75
C VAL A 26 12.73 6.70 5.72
N ARG A 27 13.28 6.59 4.52
CA ARG A 27 14.65 6.10 4.26
C ARG A 27 15.58 7.20 3.77
N ALA A 28 15.03 8.18 3.04
CA ALA A 28 15.78 9.29 2.47
C ALA A 28 14.88 10.50 2.20
N VAL A 29 15.50 11.67 2.00
CA VAL A 29 14.82 12.85 1.47
C VAL A 29 14.80 12.74 -0.07
N PRO A 30 13.62 12.78 -0.73
CA PRO A 30 13.54 12.62 -2.18
C PRO A 30 14.10 13.84 -2.92
N VAL A 31 14.60 13.63 -4.14
CA VAL A 31 14.76 14.72 -5.10
C VAL A 31 13.40 15.30 -5.51
N PRO A 32 13.30 16.57 -5.93
CA PRO A 32 12.04 17.14 -6.40
C PRO A 32 11.47 16.37 -7.60
N GLY A 33 10.19 16.00 -7.55
CA GLY A 33 9.52 15.29 -8.63
C GLY A 33 8.44 14.32 -8.16
N PRO A 34 7.76 13.63 -9.08
CA PRO A 34 6.83 12.56 -8.74
C PRO A 34 7.58 11.36 -8.15
N LEU A 35 6.89 10.60 -7.32
CA LEU A 35 7.39 9.32 -6.81
C LEU A 35 6.79 8.17 -7.61
N ARG A 36 7.63 7.20 -7.97
CA ARG A 36 7.18 5.90 -8.47
C ARG A 36 6.80 5.05 -7.27
N CYS A 37 5.54 4.70 -7.18
CA CYS A 37 5.00 3.93 -6.06
C CYS A 37 4.60 2.52 -6.52
N VAL A 38 4.87 1.53 -5.69
CA VAL A 38 4.43 0.15 -5.90
C VAL A 38 3.78 -0.36 -4.64
N PHE A 39 2.53 -0.81 -4.76
CA PHE A 39 1.77 -1.40 -3.65
C PHE A 39 1.36 -2.82 -3.99
N ARG A 40 1.48 -3.72 -3.02
CA ARG A 40 1.20 -5.15 -3.20
C ARG A 40 0.49 -5.71 -1.97
N SER A 41 -0.57 -6.47 -2.20
CA SER A 41 -1.19 -7.32 -1.17
C SER A 41 -0.76 -8.76 -1.36
N ARG A 42 -0.36 -9.43 -0.29
CA ARG A 42 0.12 -10.83 -0.35
C ARG A 42 -0.84 -11.80 0.32
N PHE A 43 -1.52 -11.34 1.36
CA PHE A 43 -2.41 -12.13 2.18
C PHE A 43 -3.76 -11.44 2.31
N ILE A 44 -4.80 -12.17 1.91
CA ILE A 44 -6.20 -11.78 2.09
C ILE A 44 -6.86 -12.96 2.81
N SER A 45 -7.18 -12.81 4.08
CA SER A 45 -7.72 -13.89 4.90
C SER A 45 -8.49 -13.39 6.11
N GLY A 46 -9.56 -14.07 6.48
CA GLY A 46 -10.31 -13.79 7.72
C GLY A 46 -11.01 -12.42 7.80
N GLY A 47 -11.15 -11.72 6.66
CA GLY A 47 -11.63 -10.33 6.61
C GLY A 47 -10.53 -9.29 6.83
N LEU A 48 -9.26 -9.68 6.71
CA LEU A 48 -8.10 -8.82 6.76
C LEU A 48 -7.30 -8.90 5.46
N LEU A 49 -6.65 -7.80 5.10
CA LEU A 49 -5.64 -7.78 4.06
C LEU A 49 -4.43 -6.95 4.46
N ASP A 50 -3.27 -7.36 3.97
CA ASP A 50 -2.04 -6.57 4.05
C ASP A 50 -1.80 -5.79 2.77
N GLU A 51 -1.08 -4.68 2.90
CA GLU A 51 -0.54 -3.91 1.78
C GLU A 51 0.88 -3.46 2.11
N ASP A 52 1.84 -3.90 1.30
CA ASP A 52 3.22 -3.44 1.31
C ASP A 52 3.42 -2.37 0.25
N GLY A 53 3.95 -1.21 0.63
CA GLY A 53 4.22 -0.08 -0.24
C GLY A 53 5.70 0.27 -0.34
N GLU A 54 6.14 0.59 -1.56
CA GLU A 54 7.49 1.08 -1.86
C GLU A 54 7.40 2.39 -2.65
N LEU A 55 8.09 3.43 -2.20
CA LEU A 55 8.14 4.74 -2.86
C LEU A 55 9.55 5.03 -3.31
N TRP A 56 9.72 5.31 -4.60
CA TRP A 56 10.99 5.56 -5.25
C TRP A 56 10.99 6.95 -5.89
N ASP A 57 12.07 7.71 -5.74
CA ASP A 57 12.23 8.99 -6.44
C ASP A 57 12.82 8.82 -7.85
N ASP A 58 12.95 9.93 -8.58
CA ASP A 58 13.44 9.95 -9.97
C ASP A 58 14.93 9.60 -10.10
N SER A 59 15.69 9.72 -9.00
CA SER A 59 17.09 9.27 -8.94
C SER A 59 17.22 7.75 -8.78
N GLY A 60 16.11 7.04 -8.59
CA GLY A 60 16.09 5.61 -8.30
C GLY A 60 16.31 5.28 -6.83
N THR A 61 16.21 6.26 -5.92
CA THR A 61 16.38 6.06 -4.49
C THR A 61 15.07 5.58 -3.86
N LEU A 62 15.12 4.53 -3.03
CA LEU A 62 14.00 4.13 -2.17
C LEU A 62 13.87 5.13 -1.02
N VAL A 63 12.81 5.92 -1.03
CA VAL A 63 12.64 7.03 -0.07
C VAL A 63 11.71 6.67 1.08
N ALA A 64 10.77 5.75 0.87
CA ALA A 64 9.92 5.24 1.94
C ALA A 64 9.44 3.81 1.66
N GLN A 65 9.19 3.09 2.76
CA GLN A 65 8.49 1.81 2.76
C GLN A 65 7.33 1.87 3.74
N SER A 66 6.20 1.28 3.36
CA SER A 66 5.03 1.19 4.23
C SER A 66 4.50 -0.22 4.33
N ARG A 67 3.83 -0.50 5.44
CA ARG A 67 2.97 -1.67 5.62
C ARG A 67 1.64 -1.21 6.22
N GLN A 68 0.55 -1.61 5.58
CA GLN A 68 -0.81 -1.34 6.03
C GLN A 68 -1.52 -2.66 6.33
N LEU A 69 -2.31 -2.67 7.41
CA LEU A 69 -3.31 -3.69 7.68
C LEU A 69 -4.69 -3.07 7.53
N SER A 70 -5.58 -3.70 6.76
CA SER A 70 -6.93 -3.21 6.51
C SER A 70 -7.97 -4.32 6.65
N LEU A 71 -9.23 -3.93 6.90
CA LEU A 71 -10.37 -4.85 6.81
C LEU A 71 -10.77 -5.08 5.35
N TYR A 72 -11.31 -6.26 5.06
CA TYR A 72 -12.08 -6.52 3.84
C TYR A 72 -13.36 -7.28 4.20
N PRO A 73 -14.47 -7.11 3.47
CA PRO A 73 -15.72 -7.77 3.83
C PRO A 73 -15.61 -9.28 3.69
N ARG A 74 -16.12 -9.99 4.71
CA ARG A 74 -16.27 -11.45 4.62
C ARG A 74 -17.40 -11.78 3.63
N PRO A 75 -17.25 -12.81 2.79
CA PRO A 75 -18.37 -13.35 2.01
C PRO A 75 -19.49 -13.86 2.92
#